data_AF-A0A1Z9ST86-F1
#
_entry.id   AF-A0A1Z9ST86-F1
#
_cell.length_a   1.000
_cell.length_b   1.000
_cell.length_c   1.000
_cell.angle_alpha   90.00
_cell.angle_beta   90.00
_cell.angle_gamma   90.00
#
_symmetry.space_group_name_H-M   'P 1'
#
loop_
_entity.id
_entity.type
_entity.pdbx_description
1 polymer ?
#
loop_
_entity_poly.entity_id
_entity_poly.type
_entity_poly.pdbx_seq_one_letter_code
_entity_poly.pdbx_strand_id
1 'polypeptide(L)'
;MKKITFLILSVFLYSNDSQDVLDQFILNYLLLTESKIESSPTVWQDIKDGYVRNYTLRFTNTLLDSIGNNELSSFHAGLRHFQKIENLRAEIKKGGEYRHTIVPSDTPRFNINFFYSSFK
;
A
#
# COMPACT_ATOMS: atom_id res chain seq x y z
N MET A 1 33.27 38.05 8.21
CA MET A 1 33.10 36.80 8.98
C MET A 1 31.74 36.71 9.68
N LYS A 2 31.33 37.68 10.53
CA LYS A 2 30.01 37.68 11.22
C LYS A 2 28.79 37.48 10.32
N LYS A 3 28.78 38.08 9.12
CA LYS A 3 27.67 37.92 8.15
C LYS A 3 27.58 36.50 7.58
N ILE A 4 28.71 35.81 7.42
CA ILE A 4 28.77 34.45 6.89
C ILE A 4 28.32 33.45 7.96
N THR A 5 28.74 33.63 9.21
CA THR A 5 28.24 32.83 10.33
C THR A 5 26.74 32.98 10.55
N PHE A 6 26.20 34.20 10.41
CA PHE A 6 24.74 34.42 10.50
C PHE A 6 23.98 33.69 9.39
N LEU A 7 24.50 33.73 8.16
CA LEU A 7 23.90 33.04 7.02
C LEU A 7 23.90 31.51 7.21
N ILE A 8 25.03 30.94 7.65
CA ILE A 8 25.15 29.51 7.96
C ILE A 8 24.17 29.12 9.07
N LEU A 9 24.07 29.91 10.14
CA LEU A 9 23.15 29.61 11.25
C LEU A 9 21.69 29.63 10.82
N SER A 10 21.30 30.58 9.97
CA SER A 10 19.93 30.62 9.42
C SER A 10 19.60 29.40 8.56
N VAL A 11 20.53 28.94 7.72
CA VAL A 11 20.31 27.74 6.89
C VAL A 11 20.09 26.49 7.74
N PHE A 12 20.84 26.32 8.83
CA PHE A 12 20.65 25.16 9.71
C PHE A 12 19.31 25.22 10.48
N LEU A 13 18.84 26.41 10.85
CA LEU A 13 17.58 26.56 11.59
C LEU A 13 16.35 26.31 10.70
N TYR A 14 16.35 26.78 9.45
CA TYR A 14 15.21 26.62 8.54
C TYR A 14 15.17 25.28 7.78
N SER A 15 16.26 24.52 7.80
CA SER A 15 16.39 23.23 7.12
C SER A 15 15.44 22.17 7.69
N ASN A 16 15.31 22.09 9.02
CA ASN A 16 14.58 21.01 9.68
C ASN A 16 13.06 21.08 9.49
N ASP A 17 12.48 22.28 9.44
CA ASP A 17 11.02 22.46 9.27
C ASP A 17 10.51 21.82 7.97
N SER A 18 11.33 21.82 6.91
CA SER A 18 10.96 21.24 5.62
C SER A 18 10.86 19.71 5.64
N GLN A 19 11.66 19.06 6.48
CA GLN A 19 11.70 17.60 6.61
C GLN A 19 10.49 17.11 7.42
N ASP A 20 10.20 17.76 8.55
CA ASP A 20 9.07 17.40 9.41
C ASP A 20 7.73 17.56 8.67
N VAL A 21 7.57 18.62 7.87
CA VAL A 21 6.35 18.83 7.06
C VAL A 21 6.17 17.72 6.03
N LEU A 22 7.26 17.29 5.39
CA LEU A 22 7.21 16.21 4.41
C LEU A 22 6.87 14.87 5.08
N ASP A 23 7.51 14.58 6.21
CA ASP A 23 7.27 13.35 6.97
C ASP A 23 5.80 13.28 7.42
N GLN A 24 5.27 14.39 7.95
CA GLN A 24 3.87 14.50 8.35
C GLN A 24 2.91 14.35 7.16
N PHE A 25 3.23 14.97 6.02
CA PHE A 25 2.42 14.83 4.80
C PHE A 25 2.33 13.37 4.34
N ILE A 26 3.46 12.67 4.32
CA ILE A 26 3.53 11.29 3.84
C ILE A 26 2.81 10.34 4.79
N LEU A 27 3.02 10.49 6.11
CA LEU A 27 2.30 9.71 7.11
C LEU A 27 0.79 9.92 6.99
N ASN A 28 0.33 11.17 6.92
CA ASN A 28 -1.09 11.48 6.77
C ASN A 28 -1.68 10.91 5.47
N TYR A 29 -0.93 10.96 4.37
CA TYR A 29 -1.36 10.39 3.09
C TYR A 29 -1.54 8.86 3.18
N LEU A 30 -0.59 8.16 3.81
CA LEU A 30 -0.65 6.70 3.98
C LEU A 30 -1.82 6.30 4.89
N LEU A 31 -1.99 6.97 6.03
CA LEU A 31 -3.11 6.74 6.96
C LEU A 31 -4.47 7.02 6.31
N LEU A 32 -4.57 8.11 5.54
CA LEU A 32 -5.79 8.44 4.80
C LEU A 32 -6.11 7.38 3.74
N THR A 33 -5.07 6.84 3.10
CA THR A 33 -5.22 5.78 2.11
C THR A 33 -5.74 4.51 2.77
N GLU A 34 -5.16 4.09 3.90
CA GLU A 34 -5.58 2.92 4.65
C GLU A 34 -7.07 3.01 5.04
N SER A 35 -7.46 4.11 5.68
CA SER A 35 -8.84 4.36 6.12
C SER A 35 -9.86 4.29 4.97
N LYS A 36 -9.52 4.84 3.80
CA LYS A 36 -10.40 4.81 2.62
C LYS A 36 -10.49 3.44 1.94
N ILE A 37 -9.47 2.61 2.08
CA ILE A 37 -9.42 1.29 1.46
C ILE A 37 -10.12 0.26 2.34
N GLU A 38 -9.98 0.36 3.66
CA GLU A 38 -10.65 -0.50 4.63
C GLU A 38 -12.18 -0.32 4.61
N SER A 39 -12.65 0.91 4.36
CA SER A 39 -14.09 1.21 4.31
C SER A 39 -14.73 0.82 2.97
N SER A 40 -15.22 -0.42 2.86
CA SER A 40 -16.10 -0.82 1.76
C SER A 40 -17.11 -1.91 2.16
N PRO A 41 -18.42 -1.72 1.89
CA PRO A 41 -19.45 -2.71 2.19
C PRO A 41 -19.39 -3.93 1.26
N THR A 42 -18.70 -3.84 0.12
CA THR A 42 -18.63 -4.90 -0.90
C THR A 42 -17.32 -5.69 -0.90
N VAL A 43 -16.41 -5.41 0.04
CA VAL A 43 -15.07 -6.04 0.11
C VAL A 43 -15.13 -7.57 0.11
N TRP A 44 -16.15 -8.15 0.74
CA TRP A 44 -16.32 -9.61 0.84
C TRP A 44 -17.20 -10.20 -0.28
N GLN A 45 -17.82 -9.35 -1.10
CA GLN A 45 -18.74 -9.76 -2.17
C GLN A 45 -18.04 -9.81 -3.53
N ASP A 46 -17.08 -8.91 -3.77
CA ASP A 46 -16.25 -8.91 -4.97
C ASP A 46 -14.83 -9.39 -4.63
N ILE A 47 -14.45 -10.55 -5.15
CA ILE A 47 -13.13 -11.18 -4.92
C ILE A 47 -12.00 -10.28 -5.42
N LYS A 48 -12.18 -9.60 -6.57
CA LYS A 48 -11.15 -8.69 -7.09
C LYS A 48 -10.98 -7.51 -6.17
N ASP A 49 -12.09 -6.85 -5.84
CA ASP A 49 -12.08 -5.66 -4.97
C ASP A 49 -11.47 -6.01 -3.62
N GLY A 50 -11.91 -7.10 -3.00
CA GLY A 50 -11.34 -7.62 -1.76
C GLY A 50 -9.85 -7.91 -1.85
N TYR A 51 -9.39 -8.57 -2.93
CA TYR A 51 -7.96 -8.86 -3.14
C TYR A 51 -7.14 -7.58 -3.28
N VAL A 52 -7.52 -6.66 -4.18
CA VAL A 52 -6.75 -5.45 -4.47
C VAL A 52 -6.74 -4.53 -3.24
N ARG A 53 -7.86 -4.40 -2.51
CA ARG A 53 -7.92 -3.64 -1.26
C ARG A 53 -7.02 -4.22 -0.18
N ASN A 54 -7.12 -5.52 0.09
CA ASN A 54 -6.27 -6.19 1.09
C ASN A 54 -4.78 -6.11 0.72
N TYR A 55 -4.45 -6.26 -0.55
CA TYR A 55 -3.07 -6.08 -1.02
C TYR A 55 -2.58 -4.65 -0.77
N THR A 56 -3.43 -3.65 -1.04
CA THR A 56 -3.08 -2.24 -0.84
C THR A 56 -2.95 -1.87 0.63
N LEU A 57 -3.82 -2.40 1.51
CA LEU A 57 -3.70 -2.26 2.96
C LEU A 57 -2.37 -2.84 3.44
N ARG A 58 -2.08 -4.09 3.08
CA ARG A 58 -0.82 -4.74 3.46
C ARG A 58 0.40 -3.94 2.99
N PHE A 59 0.37 -3.45 1.75
CA PHE A 59 1.46 -2.66 1.18
C PHE A 59 1.65 -1.33 1.92
N THR A 60 0.56 -0.62 2.21
CA THR A 60 0.59 0.65 2.96
C THR A 60 1.10 0.43 4.38
N ASN A 61 0.69 -0.64 5.05
CA ASN A 61 1.11 -0.94 6.43
C ASN A 61 2.58 -1.31 6.49
N THR A 62 3.08 -2.08 5.51
CA THR A 62 4.53 -2.35 5.40
C THR A 62 5.34 -1.06 5.24
N LEU A 63 4.82 -0.08 4.48
CA LEU A 63 5.49 1.22 4.34
C LEU A 63 5.48 2.02 5.64
N LEU A 64 4.33 2.06 6.34
CA LEU A 64 4.22 2.72 7.64
C LEU A 64 5.16 2.09 8.67
N ASP A 65 5.24 0.75 8.71
CA ASP A 65 6.17 0.03 9.58
C ASP A 65 7.63 0.35 9.24
N SER A 66 8.02 0.35 7.96
CA SER A 66 9.38 0.71 7.54
C SER A 66 9.74 2.16 7.85
N ILE A 67 8.78 3.10 7.76
CA ILE A 67 8.97 4.50 8.17
C ILE A 67 9.13 4.57 9.69
N GLY A 68 8.25 3.91 10.45
CA GLY A 68 8.28 3.89 11.91
C GLY A 68 9.55 3.24 12.48
N ASN A 69 10.10 2.25 11.79
CA ASN A 69 11.36 1.58 12.15
C ASN A 69 12.61 2.32 11.66
N ASN A 70 12.47 3.49 11.03
CA ASN A 70 13.56 4.26 10.40
C ASN A 70 14.35 3.50 9.31
N GLU A 71 13.78 2.43 8.74
CA GLU A 71 14.38 1.70 7.62
C GLU A 71 14.20 2.45 6.29
N LEU A 72 13.14 3.26 6.20
CA LEU A 72 12.78 4.01 5.02
C LEU A 72 12.47 5.47 5.38
N SER A 73 13.26 6.40 4.83
CA SER A 73 12.93 7.83 4.90
C SER A 73 11.62 8.11 4.17
N SER A 74 10.74 8.95 4.74
CA SER A 74 9.45 9.27 4.14
C SER A 74 9.62 9.83 2.74
N PHE A 75 10.60 10.71 2.48
CA PHE A 75 10.89 11.21 1.13
C PHE A 75 11.04 10.09 0.11
N HIS A 76 11.79 9.04 0.46
CA HIS A 76 12.02 7.89 -0.41
C HIS A 76 10.78 7.01 -0.56
N ALA A 77 9.94 6.94 0.48
CA ALA A 77 8.65 6.27 0.42
C ALA A 77 7.71 6.96 -0.58
N GLY A 78 7.62 8.29 -0.48
CA GLY A 78 6.85 9.13 -1.40
C GLY A 78 7.30 8.97 -2.85
N LEU A 79 8.60 9.16 -3.10
CA LEU A 79 9.17 9.09 -4.44
C LEU A 79 8.95 7.73 -5.13
N ARG A 80 9.15 6.62 -4.40
CA ARG A 80 9.17 5.27 -4.99
C ARG A 80 7.81 4.58 -5.02
N HIS A 81 6.93 4.90 -4.06
CA HIS A 81 5.77 4.05 -3.81
C HIS A 81 4.42 4.75 -4.00
N PHE A 82 4.36 6.08 -4.05
CA PHE A 82 3.09 6.80 -4.26
C PHE A 82 2.41 6.45 -5.57
N GLN A 83 3.16 6.40 -6.68
CA GLN A 83 2.58 6.04 -7.97
C GLN A 83 1.93 4.65 -7.92
N LYS A 84 2.54 3.71 -7.20
CA LYS A 84 2.01 2.36 -7.03
C LYS A 84 0.72 2.37 -6.22
N ILE A 85 0.67 3.15 -5.13
CA ILE A 85 -0.54 3.31 -4.31
C ILE A 85 -1.66 3.92 -5.15
N GLU A 86 -1.39 4.98 -5.91
CA GLU A 86 -2.41 5.61 -6.77
C GLU A 86 -2.90 4.67 -7.86
N ASN A 87 -2.02 3.86 -8.46
CA ASN A 87 -2.43 2.85 -9.44
C ASN A 87 -3.38 1.82 -8.82
N LEU A 88 -3.08 1.34 -7.60
CA LEU A 88 -3.95 0.40 -6.88
C LEU A 88 -5.30 1.04 -6.53
N ARG A 89 -5.29 2.30 -6.06
CA ARG A 89 -6.52 3.07 -5.81
C ARG A 89 -7.36 3.25 -7.07
N ALA A 90 -6.71 3.50 -8.21
CA ALA A 90 -7.37 3.60 -9.50
C ALA A 90 -7.96 2.25 -9.94
N GLU A 91 -7.27 1.14 -9.67
CA GLU A 91 -7.75 -0.22 -9.95
C GLU A 91 -8.99 -0.57 -9.12
N ILE A 92 -8.98 -0.24 -7.82
CA ILE A 92 -10.12 -0.36 -6.91
C ILE A 92 -11.31 0.43 -7.47
N LYS A 93 -11.09 1.69 -7.87
CA LYS A 93 -12.14 2.55 -8.41
C LYS A 93 -12.69 2.09 -9.77
N LYS A 94 -11.84 1.49 -10.61
CA LYS A 94 -12.22 0.98 -11.93
C LYS A 94 -13.19 -0.19 -11.84
N GLY A 95 -13.11 -0.98 -10.77
CA GLY A 95 -13.93 -2.18 -10.61
C GLY A 95 -13.72 -3.22 -11.73
N GLY A 96 -14.69 -4.12 -11.88
CA GLY A 96 -14.72 -5.14 -12.92
C GLY A 96 -14.19 -6.50 -12.48
N GLU A 97 -14.25 -7.50 -13.36
CA GLU A 97 -13.99 -8.90 -13.01
C GLU A 97 -12.52 -9.18 -12.64
N TYR A 98 -12.32 -10.06 -11.65
CA TYR A 98 -11.01 -10.62 -11.32
C TYR A 98 -10.55 -11.50 -12.49
N ARG A 99 -9.42 -11.15 -13.13
CA ARG A 99 -8.78 -12.05 -14.08
C ARG A 99 -7.82 -12.94 -13.31
N HIS A 100 -8.19 -14.20 -13.12
CA HIS A 100 -7.27 -15.21 -12.60
C HIS A 100 -6.03 -15.27 -13.49
N THR A 101 -4.85 -14.99 -12.93
CA THR A 101 -3.56 -15.19 -13.61
C THR A 101 -3.18 -16.67 -13.70
N ILE A 102 -3.88 -17.52 -12.94
CA ILE A 102 -3.73 -18.97 -12.98
C ILE A 102 -4.63 -19.46 -14.12
N VAL A 103 -4.03 -19.78 -15.26
CA VAL A 103 -4.72 -20.55 -16.30
C VAL A 103 -4.97 -21.93 -15.71
N PRO A 104 -6.23 -22.35 -15.45
CA PRO A 104 -6.48 -23.71 -15.02
C PRO A 104 -5.92 -24.65 -16.09
N SER A 105 -5.16 -25.66 -15.67
CA SER A 105 -4.74 -26.72 -16.59
C SER A 105 -6.00 -27.31 -17.24
N ASP A 106 -6.10 -27.26 -18.57
CA ASP A 106 -7.23 -27.79 -19.35
C ASP A 106 -7.49 -29.29 -19.08
N THR A 107 -6.50 -29.98 -18.52
CA THR A 107 -6.65 -31.37 -18.06
C THR A 107 -6.96 -31.41 -16.57
N PRO A 108 -8.18 -31.82 -16.16
CA PRO A 108 -8.44 -32.14 -14.76
C PRO A 108 -7.62 -33.38 -14.40
N ARG A 109 -6.60 -33.22 -13.54
CA ARG A 109 -5.75 -34.33 -13.06
C ARG A 109 -6.37 -35.11 -11.90
N PHE A 110 -7.61 -34.80 -11.52
CA PHE A 110 -8.24 -35.36 -10.35
C PHE A 110 -9.57 -36.01 -10.72
N ASN A 111 -9.67 -37.32 -10.49
CA ASN A 111 -10.94 -38.04 -10.44
C ASN A 111 -11.45 -37.96 -8.98
N ILE A 112 -12.04 -36.82 -8.60
CA ILE A 112 -12.61 -36.67 -7.26
C ILE A 112 -13.99 -37.32 -7.28
N ASN A 113 -14.07 -38.53 -6.75
CA ASN A 113 -15.35 -39.17 -6.51
C ASN A 113 -15.91 -38.65 -5.17
N PHE A 114 -16.70 -37.56 -5.22
CA PHE A 114 -17.29 -36.91 -4.05
C PHE A 114 -18.24 -37.82 -3.24
N PHE A 115 -18.61 -38.99 -3.79
CA PHE A 115 -19.51 -39.95 -3.16
C PHE A 115 -18.80 -41.20 -2.60
N TYR A 116 -17.46 -41.22 -2.57
CA TYR A 116 -16.74 -42.31 -1.92
C TYR A 116 -16.73 -42.12 -0.40
N SER A 117 -17.90 -42.30 0.24
CA SER A 117 -17.96 -42.63 1.65
C SER A 117 -17.62 -44.12 1.78
N SER A 118 -16.40 -44.44 2.19
CA SER A 118 -16.06 -45.81 2.58
C SER A 118 -16.82 -46.14 3.86
N PHE A 119 -17.91 -46.88 3.75
CA PHE A 119 -18.44 -47.61 4.89
C PHE A 119 -17.48 -48.75 5.22
N LYS A 120 -16.91 -48.73 6.41
CA LYS A 120 -16.30 -49.89 7.05
C LYS A 120 -16.62 -49.89 8.53
#